data_AF-A0A7C9E948-F1
#
_entry.id   AF-A0A7C9E948-F1
#
_cell.length_a   1.000
_cell.length_b   1.000
_cell.length_c   1.000
_cell.angle_alpha   90.00
_cell.angle_beta   90.00
_cell.angle_gamma   90.00
#
_symmetry.space_group_name_H-M   'P 1'
#
loop_
_entity.id
_entity.type
_entity.pdbx_description
1 polymer ?
#
loop_
_entity_poly.entity_id
_entity_poly.type
_entity_poly.pdbx_seq_one_letter_code
_entity_poly.pdbx_strand_id
1 'polypeptide(L)'
;TPEVVLKASGHVDKFTDLMVKDEKTGTCYRADHLLKDFCKEKLEKDLSLSAEKAAELKHVLAVLDDLSAEELGAKIKEYGITAPDTKNPLSDPYPFNLMFQTSIGPSGLSPGYMRPETAQGIFVNFKDLYYYNGNKLPFAAAQIGQAFRNEISPRQGLLRVREFTLAEIEHFVDPQDKSHPKFPDVANLEFLMFPRELQVSGESAKKMSLGEAVGKGIVNNETLGYFIGRVYLFLTSLGIDRERLRFRQHLANEMAHYAADCWDAEIECSYGWIECVGIADRSAYDLRAHTDKSGVALVAQEKFAEPREVEKLVISPVKKELGLAFKGSQKNIVEALEAMDEKEAMEMKANLESKGEVEFYVCTL
;
A
#
# COMPACT_ATOMS: atom_id res chain seq x y z
N THR A 1 2.59 19.46 1.67
CA THR A 1 1.91 18.82 0.52
C THR A 1 0.46 19.29 0.48
N PRO A 2 -0.03 19.82 -0.65
CA PRO A 2 -1.45 20.16 -0.79
C PRO A 2 -2.35 18.94 -0.56
N GLU A 3 -3.50 19.12 0.09
CA GLU A 3 -4.43 18.04 0.44
C GLU A 3 -4.79 17.14 -0.75
N VAL A 4 -5.02 17.73 -1.94
CA VAL A 4 -5.45 17.01 -3.14
C VAL A 4 -4.50 15.88 -3.54
N VAL A 5 -3.19 16.06 -3.32
CA VAL A 5 -2.16 15.05 -3.64
C VAL A 5 -2.29 13.85 -2.70
N LEU A 6 -2.46 14.11 -1.41
CA LEU A 6 -2.58 13.06 -0.40
C LEU A 6 -3.94 12.38 -0.44
N LYS A 7 -4.97 13.11 -0.87
CA LYS A 7 -6.28 12.53 -1.17
C LYS A 7 -6.22 11.59 -2.38
N ALA A 8 -5.50 11.97 -3.44
CA ALA A 8 -5.30 11.10 -4.60
C ALA A 8 -4.63 9.78 -4.19
N SER A 9 -3.58 9.85 -3.38
CA SER A 9 -2.86 8.67 -2.87
C SER A 9 -3.63 7.84 -1.81
N GLY A 10 -4.82 8.28 -1.38
CA GLY A 10 -5.62 7.62 -0.35
C GLY A 10 -5.17 7.87 1.11
N HIS A 11 -4.07 8.61 1.34
CA HIS A 11 -3.59 8.91 2.69
C HIS A 11 -4.61 9.70 3.53
N VAL A 12 -5.36 10.64 2.93
CA VAL A 12 -6.37 11.40 3.68
C VAL A 12 -7.45 10.49 4.25
N ASP A 13 -7.84 9.45 3.51
CA ASP A 13 -8.94 8.56 3.87
C ASP A 13 -8.49 7.35 4.71
N LYS A 14 -7.23 6.92 4.58
CA LYS A 14 -6.72 5.67 5.19
C LYS A 14 -5.62 5.85 6.22
N PHE A 15 -4.97 7.02 6.30
CA PHE A 15 -3.86 7.25 7.22
C PHE A 15 -4.35 7.65 8.62
N THR A 16 -5.21 6.79 9.18
CA THR A 16 -5.89 6.98 10.46
C THR A 16 -5.65 5.77 11.36
N ASP A 17 -5.22 6.01 12.59
CA ASP A 17 -5.20 4.98 13.63
C ASP A 17 -6.44 5.09 14.52
N LEU A 18 -6.80 3.98 15.16
CA LEU A 18 -7.84 3.96 16.19
C LEU A 18 -7.27 4.40 17.54
N MET A 19 -7.87 5.44 18.10
CA MET A 19 -7.45 6.07 19.35
C MET A 19 -8.51 5.88 20.43
N VAL A 20 -8.07 5.66 21.67
CA VAL A 20 -8.90 5.73 22.87
C VAL A 20 -8.39 6.82 23.81
N LYS A 21 -9.29 7.36 24.63
CA LYS A 21 -8.99 8.46 25.54
C LYS A 21 -9.32 8.06 26.97
N ASP A 22 -8.43 8.34 27.91
CA ASP A 22 -8.75 8.30 29.35
C ASP A 22 -9.86 9.32 29.62
N GLU A 23 -11.03 8.84 30.05
CA GLU A 23 -12.22 9.69 30.20
C GLU A 23 -12.06 10.80 31.25
N LYS A 24 -11.12 10.64 32.20
CA LYS A 24 -10.89 11.62 33.26
C LYS A 24 -9.77 12.60 32.94
N THR A 25 -8.63 12.11 32.43
CA THR A 25 -7.44 12.96 32.18
C THR A 25 -7.39 13.50 30.76
N GLY A 26 -8.05 12.80 29.84
CA GLY A 26 -8.02 13.09 28.43
C GLY A 26 -6.75 12.67 27.71
N THR A 27 -5.85 11.95 28.37
CA THR A 27 -4.68 11.35 27.74
C THR A 27 -5.10 10.32 26.70
N CYS A 28 -4.53 10.40 25.51
CA CYS A 28 -4.84 9.52 24.39
C CYS A 28 -3.84 8.38 24.27
N TYR A 29 -4.34 7.22 23.86
CA TYR A 29 -3.56 6.01 23.61
C TYR A 29 -4.00 5.37 22.30
N ARG A 30 -3.08 4.67 21.63
CA ARG A 30 -3.41 3.87 20.46
C ARG A 30 -4.13 2.59 20.91
N ALA A 31 -5.32 2.35 20.38
CA ALA A 31 -6.22 1.32 20.89
C ALA A 31 -5.68 -0.10 20.68
N ASP A 32 -5.13 -0.35 19.50
CA ASP A 32 -4.51 -1.62 19.11
C ASP A 32 -3.23 -1.91 19.92
N HIS A 33 -2.41 -0.90 20.20
CA HIS A 33 -1.23 -1.06 21.06
C HIS A 33 -1.60 -1.45 22.49
N LEU A 34 -2.66 -0.86 23.04
CA LEU A 34 -3.15 -1.26 24.38
C LEU A 34 -3.58 -2.72 24.40
N LEU A 35 -4.29 -3.17 23.37
CA LEU A 35 -4.70 -4.57 23.26
C LEU A 35 -3.48 -5.49 23.06
N LYS A 36 -2.52 -5.10 22.20
CA LYS A 36 -1.29 -5.84 21.95
C LYS A 36 -0.44 -6.02 23.21
N ASP A 37 -0.21 -4.93 23.93
CA ASP A 37 0.60 -4.92 25.15
C ASP A 37 -0.07 -5.78 26.22
N PHE A 38 -1.40 -5.69 26.37
CA PHE A 38 -2.17 -6.53 27.29
C PHE A 38 -2.03 -8.03 26.95
N CYS A 39 -2.24 -8.41 25.69
CA CYS A 39 -2.14 -9.80 25.24
C CYS A 39 -0.73 -10.37 25.47
N LYS A 40 0.32 -9.60 25.13
CA LYS A 40 1.72 -10.00 25.36
C LYS A 40 2.04 -10.15 26.85
N GLU A 41 1.66 -9.16 27.66
CA GLU A 41 1.93 -9.21 29.10
C GLU A 41 1.25 -10.43 29.75
N LYS A 42 0.02 -10.75 29.33
CA LYS A 42 -0.68 -11.94 29.81
C LYS A 42 -0.03 -13.24 29.38
N LEU A 43 0.41 -13.34 28.13
CA LEU A 43 1.10 -14.53 27.62
C LEU A 43 2.47 -14.75 28.27
N GLU A 44 3.18 -13.68 28.63
CA GLU A 44 4.52 -13.77 29.22
C GLU A 44 4.51 -13.97 30.75
N LYS A 45 3.61 -13.29 31.47
CA LYS A 45 3.67 -13.21 32.94
C LYS A 45 2.68 -14.15 33.65
N ASP A 46 1.62 -14.59 32.97
CA ASP A 46 0.58 -15.39 33.61
C ASP A 46 0.82 -16.89 33.33
N LEU A 47 1.62 -17.53 34.18
CA LEU A 47 1.91 -18.97 34.11
C LEU A 47 0.68 -19.86 34.38
N SER A 48 -0.44 -19.28 34.79
CA SER A 48 -1.70 -19.99 35.08
C SER A 48 -2.70 -19.96 33.93
N LEU A 49 -2.32 -19.38 32.79
CA LEU A 49 -3.20 -19.27 31.63
C LEU A 49 -3.55 -20.65 31.07
N SER A 50 -4.84 -20.92 30.83
CA SER A 50 -5.25 -22.15 30.15
C SER A 50 -4.75 -22.15 28.69
N ALA A 51 -4.52 -23.36 28.15
CA ALA A 51 -4.10 -23.51 26.75
C ALA A 51 -5.08 -22.84 25.77
N GLU A 52 -6.38 -22.90 26.07
CA GLU A 52 -7.46 -22.26 25.31
C GLU A 52 -7.35 -20.73 25.34
N LYS A 53 -7.14 -20.13 26.52
CA LYS A 53 -6.96 -18.68 26.67
C LYS A 53 -5.68 -18.19 25.97
N ALA A 54 -4.62 -19.00 26.01
CA ALA A 54 -3.36 -18.68 25.36
C ALA A 54 -3.50 -18.72 23.82
N ALA A 55 -4.25 -19.69 23.30
CA ALA A 55 -4.58 -19.74 21.87
C ALA A 55 -5.45 -18.55 21.44
N GLU A 56 -6.43 -18.17 22.26
CA GLU A 56 -7.28 -16.98 22.03
C GLU A 56 -6.45 -15.70 21.94
N LEU A 57 -5.58 -15.43 22.93
CA LEU A 57 -4.74 -14.22 22.92
C LEU A 57 -3.76 -14.19 21.74
N LYS A 58 -3.20 -15.34 21.37
CA LYS A 58 -2.35 -15.47 20.16
C LYS A 58 -3.15 -15.19 18.89
N HIS A 59 -4.38 -15.68 18.80
CA HIS A 59 -5.25 -15.41 17.66
C HIS A 59 -5.62 -13.92 17.58
N VAL A 60 -5.99 -13.30 18.69
CA VAL A 60 -6.26 -11.84 18.75
C VAL A 60 -5.05 -11.03 18.30
N LEU A 61 -3.84 -11.41 18.73
CA LEU A 61 -2.60 -10.76 18.26
C LEU A 61 -2.37 -10.94 16.75
N ALA A 62 -2.81 -12.05 16.17
CA ALA A 62 -2.63 -12.35 14.75
C ALA A 62 -3.65 -11.61 13.84
N VAL A 63 -4.81 -11.23 14.38
CA VAL A 63 -5.87 -10.52 13.64
C VAL A 63 -6.02 -9.06 14.10
N LEU A 64 -5.11 -8.57 14.95
CA LEU A 64 -5.23 -7.27 15.60
C LEU A 64 -5.40 -6.11 14.62
N ASP A 65 -4.65 -6.14 13.52
CA ASP A 65 -4.64 -5.09 12.51
C ASP A 65 -5.92 -5.08 11.64
N ASP A 66 -6.74 -6.14 11.71
CA ASP A 66 -7.99 -6.27 10.97
C ASP A 66 -9.24 -5.87 11.79
N LEU A 67 -9.10 -5.66 13.10
CA LEU A 67 -10.24 -5.39 13.98
C LEU A 67 -10.87 -4.03 13.66
N SER A 68 -12.20 -4.01 13.52
CA SER A 68 -12.97 -2.77 13.41
C SER A 68 -12.89 -1.94 14.70
N ALA A 69 -13.28 -0.67 14.64
CA ALA A 69 -13.36 0.18 15.85
C ALA A 69 -14.28 -0.42 16.92
N GLU A 70 -15.39 -1.01 16.49
CA GLU A 70 -16.37 -1.66 17.35
C GLU A 70 -15.81 -2.95 17.95
N GLU A 71 -15.16 -3.80 17.15
CA GLU A 71 -14.56 -5.06 17.61
C GLU A 71 -13.41 -4.81 18.57
N LEU A 72 -12.54 -3.84 18.26
CA LEU A 72 -11.44 -3.42 19.11
C LEU A 72 -11.95 -2.85 20.44
N GLY A 73 -12.99 -2.03 20.39
CA GLY A 73 -13.66 -1.49 21.58
C GLY A 73 -14.31 -2.58 22.43
N ALA A 74 -14.94 -3.57 21.79
CA ALA A 74 -15.50 -4.72 22.47
C ALA A 74 -14.42 -5.54 23.19
N LYS A 75 -13.28 -5.80 22.54
CA LYS A 75 -12.15 -6.53 23.15
C LYS A 75 -11.51 -5.77 24.31
N ILE A 76 -11.32 -4.45 24.17
CA ILE A 76 -10.83 -3.60 25.26
C ILE A 76 -11.74 -3.69 26.50
N LYS A 77 -13.06 -3.67 26.30
CA LYS A 77 -14.05 -3.81 27.39
C LYS A 77 -14.09 -5.23 27.96
N GLU A 78 -14.11 -6.25 27.10
CA GLU A 78 -14.14 -7.67 27.47
C GLU A 78 -12.95 -8.04 28.37
N TYR A 79 -11.76 -7.57 28.01
CA TYR A 79 -10.54 -7.84 28.75
C TYR A 79 -10.30 -6.88 29.92
N GLY A 80 -11.19 -5.90 30.13
CA GLY A 80 -11.09 -4.94 31.22
C GLY A 80 -9.85 -4.04 31.12
N ILE A 81 -9.41 -3.72 29.91
CA ILE A 81 -8.24 -2.89 29.66
C ILE A 81 -8.54 -1.45 30.09
N THR A 82 -7.65 -0.87 30.88
CA THR A 82 -7.77 0.50 31.42
C THR A 82 -6.56 1.33 31.02
N ALA A 83 -6.64 2.64 31.21
CA ALA A 83 -5.51 3.54 30.97
C ALA A 83 -4.26 3.05 31.76
N PRO A 84 -3.10 2.84 31.10
CA PRO A 84 -1.93 2.24 31.73
C PRO A 84 -1.47 2.93 33.02
N ASP A 85 -1.48 4.26 33.02
CA ASP A 85 -0.91 5.09 34.08
C ASP A 85 -1.90 5.36 35.23
N THR A 86 -3.19 5.48 34.93
CA THR A 86 -4.21 5.95 35.89
C THR A 86 -5.22 4.88 36.29
N LYS A 87 -5.29 3.77 35.54
CA LYS A 87 -6.32 2.71 35.64
C LYS A 87 -7.76 3.23 35.47
N ASN A 88 -7.92 4.41 34.85
CA ASN A 88 -9.22 4.96 34.54
C ASN A 88 -9.88 4.21 33.36
N PRO A 89 -11.23 4.31 33.24
CA PRO A 89 -11.95 3.90 32.05
C PRO A 89 -11.46 4.63 30.79
N LEU A 90 -11.53 3.93 29.67
CA LEU A 90 -11.18 4.41 28.34
C LEU A 90 -12.46 4.64 27.53
N SER A 91 -12.46 5.65 26.67
CA SER A 91 -13.52 5.88 25.68
C SER A 91 -13.58 4.73 24.67
N ASP A 92 -14.65 4.69 23.88
CA ASP A 92 -14.70 3.86 22.67
C ASP A 92 -13.59 4.29 21.68
N PRO A 93 -13.04 3.36 20.88
CA PRO A 93 -12.07 3.70 19.84
C PRO A 93 -12.68 4.60 18.76
N TYR A 94 -11.92 5.61 18.33
CA TYR A 94 -12.31 6.51 17.24
C TYR A 94 -11.12 6.82 16.33
N PRO A 95 -11.37 7.11 15.04
CA PRO A 95 -10.29 7.35 14.08
C PRO A 95 -9.57 8.67 14.36
N PHE A 96 -8.24 8.65 14.25
CA PHE A 96 -7.37 9.80 14.38
C PHE A 96 -6.39 9.87 13.20
N ASN A 97 -6.39 11.00 12.48
CA ASN A 97 -5.51 11.18 11.33
C ASN A 97 -4.05 11.42 11.78
N LEU A 98 -3.13 10.60 11.28
CA LEU A 98 -1.72 10.64 11.63
C LEU A 98 -0.93 11.67 10.79
N MET A 99 -1.55 12.47 9.94
CA MET A 99 -0.85 13.51 9.20
C MET A 99 -0.94 14.85 9.94
N PHE A 100 0.18 15.59 10.00
CA PHE A 100 0.17 16.96 10.50
C PHE A 100 -0.49 17.87 9.48
N GLN A 101 -1.69 18.35 9.81
CA GLN A 101 -2.42 19.31 8.99
C GLN A 101 -1.87 20.74 9.17
N THR A 102 -1.91 21.52 8.10
CA THR A 102 -1.56 22.93 8.06
C THR A 102 -2.38 23.66 6.98
N SER A 103 -2.24 24.97 6.89
CA SER A 103 -2.83 25.78 5.82
C SER A 103 -1.74 26.44 4.99
N ILE A 104 -1.85 26.34 3.67
CA ILE A 104 -0.92 26.90 2.70
C ILE A 104 -1.40 28.30 2.30
N GLY A 105 -0.53 29.29 2.46
CA GLY A 105 -0.81 30.68 2.10
C GLY A 105 -1.57 31.46 3.18
N PRO A 106 -1.65 32.80 3.05
CA PRO A 106 -2.14 33.68 4.11
C PRO A 106 -3.67 33.63 4.31
N SER A 107 -4.43 33.12 3.32
CA SER A 107 -5.89 33.06 3.38
C SER A 107 -6.42 31.90 4.23
N GLY A 108 -5.58 30.91 4.53
CA GLY A 108 -6.01 29.69 5.23
C GLY A 108 -6.86 28.72 4.38
N LEU A 109 -7.21 29.10 3.13
CA LEU A 109 -8.18 28.37 2.29
C LEU A 109 -7.62 27.13 1.59
N SER A 110 -6.29 26.98 1.52
CA SER A 110 -5.65 25.80 0.94
C SER A 110 -5.17 24.86 2.05
N PRO A 111 -5.92 23.81 2.40
CA PRO A 111 -5.43 22.82 3.34
C PRO A 111 -4.23 22.07 2.77
N GLY A 112 -3.29 21.75 3.63
CA GLY A 112 -2.14 20.92 3.32
C GLY A 112 -1.74 20.08 4.51
N TYR A 113 -0.84 19.14 4.26
CA TYR A 113 -0.27 18.30 5.30
C TYR A 113 1.24 18.26 5.15
N MET A 114 1.95 18.06 6.26
CA MET A 114 3.33 17.59 6.19
C MET A 114 3.32 16.17 5.62
N ARG A 115 4.28 15.86 4.75
CA ARG A 115 4.29 14.59 4.01
C ARG A 115 4.56 13.41 4.98
N PRO A 116 3.76 12.32 4.95
CA PRO A 116 3.98 11.14 5.79
C PRO A 116 5.05 10.18 5.24
N GLU A 117 5.42 10.36 3.98
CA GLU A 117 6.44 9.63 3.22
C GLU A 117 7.08 10.58 2.17
N THR A 118 8.12 10.13 1.48
CA THR A 118 8.81 10.88 0.43
C THR A 118 8.41 10.47 -1.00
N ALA A 119 7.86 9.26 -1.17
CA ALA A 119 7.45 8.64 -2.43
C ALA A 119 6.52 9.49 -3.30
N GLN A 120 5.52 10.16 -2.71
CA GLN A 120 4.55 10.97 -3.46
C GLN A 120 5.20 12.06 -4.32
N GLY A 121 6.32 12.62 -3.87
CA GLY A 121 7.10 13.59 -4.66
C GLY A 121 7.67 12.98 -5.94
N ILE A 122 8.04 11.71 -5.92
CA ILE A 122 8.56 11.00 -7.08
C ILE A 122 7.42 10.71 -8.07
N PHE A 123 6.27 10.23 -7.59
CA PHE A 123 5.13 9.89 -8.46
C PHE A 123 4.59 11.09 -9.22
N VAL A 124 4.42 12.25 -8.58
CA VAL A 124 3.93 13.46 -9.26
C VAL A 124 4.90 14.00 -10.31
N ASN A 125 6.19 13.65 -10.21
CA ASN A 125 7.24 14.01 -11.17
C ASN A 125 7.59 12.88 -12.15
N PHE A 126 6.81 11.79 -12.18
CA PHE A 126 7.10 10.59 -12.99
C PHE A 126 7.40 10.92 -14.46
N LYS A 127 6.62 11.81 -15.09
CA LYS A 127 6.77 12.16 -16.51
C LYS A 127 8.15 12.75 -16.81
N ASP A 128 8.62 13.65 -15.96
CA ASP A 128 9.92 14.29 -16.13
C ASP A 128 11.05 13.29 -15.86
N LEU A 129 10.92 12.48 -14.80
CA LEU A 129 11.89 11.44 -14.47
C LEU A 129 12.02 10.39 -15.59
N TYR A 130 10.89 9.94 -16.15
CA TYR A 130 10.85 9.03 -17.29
C TYR A 130 11.49 9.65 -18.53
N TYR A 131 11.20 10.92 -18.80
CA TYR A 131 11.83 11.68 -19.88
C TYR A 131 13.35 11.78 -19.71
N TYR A 132 13.83 12.07 -18.50
CA TYR A 132 15.26 12.13 -18.20
C TYR A 132 15.96 10.77 -18.35
N ASN A 133 15.24 9.66 -18.16
CA ASN A 133 15.75 8.32 -18.49
C ASN A 133 15.62 7.98 -19.99
N GLY A 134 15.35 8.97 -20.85
CA GLY A 134 15.21 8.77 -22.29
C GLY A 134 13.96 8.01 -22.70
N ASN A 135 12.89 8.07 -21.89
CA ASN A 135 11.64 7.32 -22.08
C ASN A 135 11.86 5.81 -22.17
N LYS A 136 12.63 5.25 -21.22
CA LYS A 136 12.91 3.82 -21.14
C LYS A 136 12.63 3.30 -19.74
N LEU A 137 12.11 2.08 -19.68
CA LEU A 137 12.07 1.26 -18.47
C LEU A 137 13.19 0.19 -18.54
N PRO A 138 13.63 -0.33 -17.38
CA PRO A 138 13.35 0.18 -16.05
C PRO A 138 14.14 1.45 -15.72
N PHE A 139 13.69 2.20 -14.71
CA PHE A 139 14.48 3.27 -14.07
C PHE A 139 14.12 3.41 -12.60
N ALA A 140 15.01 4.03 -11.82
CA ALA A 140 14.73 4.31 -10.41
C ALA A 140 14.94 5.79 -10.10
N ALA A 141 14.12 6.32 -9.21
CA ALA A 141 14.30 7.63 -8.60
C ALA A 141 14.34 7.46 -7.08
N ALA A 142 15.13 8.30 -6.40
CA ALA A 142 15.31 8.21 -4.96
C ALA A 142 15.16 9.58 -4.32
N GLN A 143 14.65 9.61 -3.09
CA GLN A 143 14.57 10.83 -2.30
C GLN A 143 14.99 10.54 -0.85
N ILE A 144 15.87 11.40 -0.32
CA ILE A 144 16.24 11.41 1.09
C ILE A 144 15.71 12.69 1.71
N GLY A 145 14.94 12.59 2.79
CA GLY A 145 14.45 13.78 3.48
C GLY A 145 13.51 13.47 4.63
N GLN A 146 13.04 14.54 5.29
CA GLN A 146 12.13 14.41 6.43
C GLN A 146 10.74 13.95 5.99
N ALA A 147 10.16 13.07 6.80
CA ALA A 147 8.76 12.67 6.79
C ALA A 147 8.17 12.87 8.20
N PHE A 148 6.86 13.08 8.27
CA PHE A 148 6.18 13.47 9.49
C PHE A 148 4.96 12.59 9.73
N ARG A 149 4.88 11.99 10.91
CA ARG A 149 3.72 11.19 11.34
C ARG A 149 3.31 11.67 12.72
N ASN A 150 2.08 12.14 12.87
CA ASN A 150 1.50 12.63 14.10
C ASN A 150 1.16 11.48 15.05
N GLU A 151 2.19 10.72 15.42
CA GLU A 151 2.11 9.54 16.29
C GLU A 151 1.43 9.90 17.61
N ILE A 152 0.44 9.08 17.99
CA ILE A 152 -0.47 9.35 19.12
C ILE A 152 0.33 9.34 20.42
N SER A 153 1.13 8.30 20.64
CA SER A 153 1.96 8.14 21.84
C SER A 153 3.38 7.72 21.43
N PRO A 154 4.28 8.67 21.11
CA PRO A 154 5.66 8.36 20.76
C PRO A 154 6.36 7.74 21.98
N ARG A 155 6.74 6.47 21.85
CA ARG A 155 7.40 5.65 22.87
C ARG A 155 8.65 5.01 22.25
N GLN A 156 9.50 4.37 23.04
CA GLN A 156 10.65 3.60 22.54
C GLN A 156 11.71 4.43 21.78
N GLY A 157 11.88 5.70 22.14
CA GLY A 157 12.95 6.56 21.62
C GLY A 157 12.83 6.78 20.10
N LEU A 158 13.88 6.42 19.36
CA LEU A 158 13.96 6.64 17.91
C LEU A 158 13.03 5.74 17.08
N LEU A 159 12.46 4.70 17.66
CA LEU A 159 11.60 3.75 16.93
C LEU A 159 10.23 4.32 16.57
N ARG A 160 9.72 5.27 17.37
CA ARG A 160 8.42 5.93 17.13
C ARG A 160 8.55 7.42 17.40
N VAL A 161 8.93 8.15 16.36
CA VAL A 161 9.10 9.61 16.39
C VAL A 161 8.13 10.28 15.41
N ARG A 162 7.88 11.57 15.64
CA ARG A 162 6.95 12.36 14.82
C ARG A 162 7.57 12.97 13.58
N GLU A 163 8.89 13.11 13.58
CA GLU A 163 9.70 13.59 12.47
C GLU A 163 10.91 12.66 12.36
N PHE A 164 11.17 12.16 11.16
CA PHE A 164 12.28 11.28 10.89
C PHE A 164 12.72 11.38 9.43
N THR A 165 13.99 11.04 9.20
CA THR A 165 14.56 11.02 7.86
C THR A 165 14.29 9.67 7.22
N LEU A 166 13.70 9.70 6.03
CA LEU A 166 13.53 8.54 5.16
C LEU A 166 14.49 8.63 3.97
N ALA A 167 14.85 7.47 3.45
CA ALA A 167 15.51 7.28 2.16
C ALA A 167 14.68 6.27 1.36
N GLU A 168 13.89 6.76 0.41
CA GLU A 168 13.00 5.91 -0.40
C GLU A 168 13.50 5.87 -1.84
N ILE A 169 13.33 4.70 -2.47
CA ILE A 169 13.66 4.45 -3.87
C ILE A 169 12.40 3.90 -4.53
N GLU A 170 11.93 4.58 -5.57
CA GLU A 170 10.87 4.08 -6.44
C GLU A 170 11.51 3.52 -7.70
N HIS A 171 11.42 2.21 -7.88
CA HIS A 171 11.92 1.51 -9.06
C HIS A 171 10.76 1.18 -10.01
N PHE A 172 10.72 1.85 -11.15
CA PHE A 172 9.72 1.66 -12.19
C PHE A 172 10.22 0.60 -13.18
N VAL A 173 9.44 -0.45 -13.35
CA VAL A 173 9.73 -1.61 -14.23
C VAL A 173 8.49 -2.00 -15.02
N ASP A 174 8.68 -2.67 -16.16
CA ASP A 174 7.58 -3.23 -16.94
C ASP A 174 6.85 -4.32 -16.13
N PRO A 175 5.53 -4.26 -15.94
CA PRO A 175 4.79 -5.33 -15.27
C PRO A 175 4.86 -6.69 -15.99
N GLN A 176 5.15 -6.74 -17.29
CA GLN A 176 5.30 -7.98 -18.07
C GLN A 176 6.71 -8.59 -17.97
N ASP A 177 7.71 -7.79 -17.60
CA ASP A 177 9.09 -8.24 -17.39
C ASP A 177 9.66 -7.62 -16.12
N LYS A 178 9.54 -8.36 -15.01
CA LYS A 178 10.12 -8.03 -13.71
C LYS A 178 11.45 -8.75 -13.45
N SER A 179 12.14 -9.21 -14.50
CA SER A 179 13.52 -9.70 -14.38
C SER A 179 14.46 -8.57 -13.94
N HIS A 180 15.60 -8.92 -13.34
CA HIS A 180 16.59 -7.92 -12.96
C HIS A 180 18.00 -8.36 -13.36
N PRO A 181 18.69 -7.62 -14.24
CA PRO A 181 19.94 -8.08 -14.86
C PRO A 181 21.09 -8.30 -13.85
N LYS A 182 20.99 -7.71 -12.66
CA LYS A 182 21.96 -7.86 -11.56
C LYS A 182 21.47 -8.76 -10.42
N PHE A 183 20.33 -9.42 -10.57
CA PHE A 183 19.90 -10.41 -9.58
C PHE A 183 20.94 -11.53 -9.35
N PRO A 184 21.67 -12.03 -10.37
CA PRO A 184 22.73 -13.01 -10.16
C PRO A 184 23.81 -12.59 -9.14
N ASP A 185 24.06 -11.28 -8.99
CA ASP A 185 25.05 -10.75 -8.04
C ASP A 185 24.67 -11.00 -6.56
N VAL A 186 23.38 -11.23 -6.30
CA VAL A 186 22.84 -11.41 -4.94
C VAL A 186 22.13 -12.75 -4.74
N ALA A 187 21.91 -13.52 -5.79
CA ALA A 187 21.15 -14.79 -5.74
C ALA A 187 21.74 -15.82 -4.76
N ASN A 188 23.06 -15.82 -4.54
CA ASN A 188 23.73 -16.76 -3.63
C ASN A 188 23.74 -16.30 -2.17
N LEU A 189 23.15 -15.14 -1.84
CA LEU A 189 23.05 -14.70 -0.45
C LEU A 189 22.09 -15.59 0.33
N GLU A 190 22.49 -15.92 1.56
CA GLU A 190 21.69 -16.71 2.50
C GLU A 190 21.52 -15.93 3.81
N PHE A 191 20.27 -15.76 4.23
CA PHE A 191 19.92 -15.04 5.46
C PHE A 191 18.55 -15.49 5.98
N LEU A 192 18.17 -15.02 7.17
CA LEU A 192 16.88 -15.36 7.78
C LEU A 192 15.74 -14.74 6.96
N MET A 193 14.87 -15.59 6.44
CA MET A 193 13.65 -15.22 5.75
C MET A 193 12.44 -15.78 6.49
N PHE A 194 11.36 -15.01 6.54
CA PHE A 194 10.13 -15.34 7.24
C PHE A 194 8.92 -15.17 6.31
N PRO A 195 8.75 -16.09 5.33
CA PRO A 195 7.63 -16.05 4.39
C PRO A 195 6.28 -16.27 5.08
N ARG A 196 5.19 -15.93 4.38
CA ARG A 196 3.81 -16.04 4.87
C ARG A 196 3.49 -17.41 5.45
N GLU A 197 3.89 -18.47 4.76
CA GLU A 197 3.57 -19.85 5.16
C GLU A 197 4.16 -20.22 6.52
N LEU A 198 5.37 -19.77 6.82
CA LEU A 198 6.01 -20.01 8.13
C LEU A 198 5.33 -19.20 9.23
N GLN A 199 4.88 -17.97 8.94
CA GLN A 199 4.13 -17.15 9.89
C GLN A 199 2.79 -17.81 10.26
N VAL A 200 2.02 -18.23 9.26
CA VAL A 200 0.69 -18.85 9.45
C VAL A 200 0.79 -20.20 10.16
N SER A 201 1.83 -20.98 9.89
CA SER A 201 2.08 -22.27 10.56
C SER A 201 2.66 -22.14 11.98
N GLY A 202 2.99 -20.92 12.43
CA GLY A 202 3.59 -20.66 13.74
C GLY A 202 5.05 -21.11 13.83
N GLU A 203 5.71 -21.34 12.71
CA GLU A 203 7.13 -21.65 12.63
C GLU A 203 7.98 -20.38 12.79
N SER A 204 9.30 -20.55 12.97
CA SER A 204 10.26 -19.44 13.00
C SER A 204 10.84 -19.14 11.62
N ALA A 205 11.45 -17.96 11.49
CA ALA A 205 12.24 -17.60 10.30
C ALA A 205 13.35 -18.63 10.05
N LYS A 206 13.62 -18.93 8.78
CA LYS A 206 14.62 -19.93 8.36
C LYS A 206 15.67 -19.29 7.47
N LYS A 207 16.91 -19.77 7.57
CA LYS A 207 17.95 -19.42 6.58
C LYS A 207 17.56 -19.99 5.23
N MET A 208 17.58 -19.15 4.21
CA MET A 208 17.20 -19.52 2.84
C MET A 208 18.10 -18.78 1.86
N SER A 209 18.48 -19.48 0.78
CA SER A 209 19.12 -18.85 -0.37
C SER A 209 18.12 -17.96 -1.10
N LEU A 210 18.51 -16.72 -1.38
CA LEU A 210 17.66 -15.77 -2.10
C LEU A 210 17.29 -16.26 -3.50
N GLY A 211 18.22 -16.93 -4.19
CA GLY A 211 17.99 -17.55 -5.49
C GLY A 211 16.97 -18.68 -5.42
N GLU A 212 17.02 -19.51 -4.38
CA GLU A 212 15.97 -20.53 -4.15
C GLU A 212 14.62 -19.90 -3.83
N ALA A 213 14.60 -18.81 -3.04
CA ALA A 213 13.37 -18.11 -2.68
C ALA A 213 12.64 -17.58 -3.92
N VAL A 214 13.37 -16.95 -4.85
CA VAL A 214 12.81 -16.49 -6.13
C VAL A 214 12.45 -17.67 -7.03
N GLY A 215 13.31 -18.68 -7.14
CA GLY A 215 13.06 -19.86 -7.98
C GLY A 215 11.84 -20.69 -7.56
N LYS A 216 11.48 -20.66 -6.26
CA LYS A 216 10.27 -21.31 -5.70
C LYS A 216 9.04 -20.39 -5.70
N GLY A 217 9.17 -19.13 -6.13
CA GLY A 217 8.08 -18.15 -6.11
C GLY A 217 7.72 -17.63 -4.71
N ILE A 218 8.57 -17.86 -3.71
CA ILE A 218 8.39 -17.31 -2.35
C ILE A 218 8.57 -15.78 -2.39
N VAL A 219 9.61 -15.34 -3.09
CA VAL A 219 9.80 -13.94 -3.50
C VAL A 219 9.30 -13.82 -4.93
N ASN A 220 8.38 -12.90 -5.17
CA ASN A 220 7.58 -12.85 -6.41
C ASN A 220 8.41 -12.79 -7.72
N ASN A 221 9.49 -12.01 -7.74
CA ASN A 221 10.30 -11.80 -8.94
C ASN A 221 11.76 -11.41 -8.63
N GLU A 222 12.61 -11.44 -9.66
CA GLU A 222 14.03 -11.10 -9.54
C GLU A 222 14.28 -9.63 -9.15
N THR A 223 13.42 -8.70 -9.56
CA THR A 223 13.53 -7.29 -9.17
C THR A 223 13.38 -7.13 -7.66
N LEU A 224 12.33 -7.71 -7.09
CA LEU A 224 12.11 -7.71 -5.64
C LEU A 224 13.25 -8.43 -4.92
N GLY A 225 13.66 -9.59 -5.43
CA GLY A 225 14.80 -10.34 -4.92
C GLY A 225 16.09 -9.51 -4.92
N TYR A 226 16.38 -8.79 -6.01
CA TYR A 226 17.56 -7.94 -6.11
C TYR A 226 17.59 -6.87 -5.01
N PHE A 227 16.47 -6.17 -4.79
CA PHE A 227 16.39 -5.15 -3.75
C PHE A 227 16.48 -5.74 -2.33
N ILE A 228 15.87 -6.91 -2.07
CA ILE A 228 16.05 -7.65 -0.80
C ILE A 228 17.54 -7.93 -0.56
N GLY A 229 18.24 -8.49 -1.55
CA GLY A 229 19.67 -8.79 -1.45
C GLY A 229 20.53 -7.54 -1.24
N ARG A 230 20.23 -6.45 -1.95
CA ARG A 230 20.93 -5.17 -1.77
C ARG A 230 20.68 -4.53 -0.42
N VAL A 231 19.47 -4.61 0.12
CA VAL A 231 19.13 -4.14 1.47
C VAL A 231 19.90 -4.96 2.52
N TYR A 232 19.95 -6.29 2.38
CA TYR A 232 20.76 -7.14 3.27
C TYR A 232 22.24 -6.72 3.26
N LEU A 233 22.84 -6.55 2.08
CA LEU A 233 24.23 -6.11 1.95
C LEU A 233 24.44 -4.71 2.55
N PHE A 234 23.50 -3.79 2.34
CA PHE A 234 23.57 -2.44 2.89
C PHE A 234 23.52 -2.47 4.43
N LEU A 235 22.51 -3.08 5.03
CA LEU A 235 22.36 -3.16 6.49
C LEU A 235 23.55 -3.86 7.15
N THR A 236 24.04 -4.96 6.57
CA THR A 236 25.22 -5.65 7.10
C THR A 236 26.50 -4.84 6.94
N SER A 237 26.64 -4.03 5.88
CA SER A 237 27.77 -3.10 5.73
C SER A 237 27.78 -1.98 6.77
N LEU A 238 26.60 -1.60 7.30
CA LEU A 238 26.46 -0.65 8.40
C LEU A 238 26.77 -1.26 9.78
N GLY A 239 27.03 -2.57 9.85
CA GLY A 239 27.36 -3.27 11.08
C GLY A 239 26.17 -3.93 11.80
N ILE A 240 25.02 -4.07 11.14
CA ILE A 240 23.91 -4.85 11.70
C ILE A 240 24.30 -6.33 11.76
N ASP A 241 24.05 -6.96 12.92
CA ASP A 241 24.31 -8.38 13.15
C ASP A 241 23.41 -9.24 12.25
N ARG A 242 24.04 -10.13 11.48
CA ARG A 242 23.39 -11.01 10.49
C ARG A 242 22.43 -12.00 11.13
N GLU A 243 22.69 -12.43 12.37
CA GLU A 243 21.80 -13.37 13.07
C GLU A 243 20.59 -12.66 13.69
N ARG A 244 20.62 -11.32 13.74
CA ARG A 244 19.55 -10.44 14.26
C ARG A 244 18.90 -9.62 13.15
N LEU A 245 19.07 -10.03 11.90
CA LEU A 245 18.47 -9.43 10.72
C LEU A 245 17.67 -10.50 9.99
N ARG A 246 16.37 -10.25 9.79
CA ARG A 246 15.50 -11.13 9.00
C ARG A 246 14.68 -10.34 8.00
N PHE A 247 14.17 -11.03 6.99
CA PHE A 247 13.23 -10.47 6.02
C PHE A 247 11.88 -11.14 6.22
N ARG A 248 10.86 -10.40 6.66
CA ARG A 248 9.51 -10.90 6.90
C ARG A 248 8.59 -10.51 5.77
N GLN A 249 7.90 -11.47 5.18
CA GLN A 249 6.89 -11.19 4.16
C GLN A 249 5.60 -10.70 4.84
N HIS A 250 4.95 -9.66 4.32
CA HIS A 250 3.63 -9.26 4.82
C HIS A 250 2.62 -10.40 4.62
N LEU A 251 1.70 -10.60 5.55
CA LEU A 251 0.55 -11.50 5.37
C LEU A 251 -0.46 -10.93 4.36
N ALA A 252 -1.37 -11.78 3.85
CA ALA A 252 -2.32 -11.37 2.81
C ALA A 252 -3.28 -10.25 3.27
N ASN A 253 -3.61 -10.21 4.56
CA ASN A 253 -4.41 -9.17 5.22
C ASN A 253 -3.61 -7.89 5.52
N GLU A 254 -2.30 -8.00 5.79
CA GLU A 254 -1.40 -6.86 6.03
C GLU A 254 -1.05 -6.10 4.73
N MET A 255 -1.13 -6.79 3.59
CA MET A 255 -0.85 -6.18 2.29
C MET A 255 -1.85 -5.09 1.96
N ALA A 256 -1.35 -3.94 1.51
CA ALA A 256 -2.20 -2.99 0.81
C ALA A 256 -2.88 -3.70 -0.38
N HIS A 257 -4.19 -3.50 -0.56
CA HIS A 257 -5.01 -4.09 -1.63
C HIS A 257 -4.45 -3.98 -3.07
N TYR A 258 -3.42 -3.18 -3.30
CA TYR A 258 -2.74 -3.00 -4.59
C TYR A 258 -1.30 -3.56 -4.65
N ALA A 259 -0.75 -4.00 -3.52
CA ALA A 259 0.59 -4.58 -3.47
C ALA A 259 0.57 -6.01 -4.05
N ALA A 260 1.56 -6.38 -4.83
CA ALA A 260 1.70 -7.74 -5.35
C ALA A 260 2.50 -8.63 -4.39
N ASP A 261 3.50 -8.05 -3.71
CA ASP A 261 4.29 -8.68 -2.66
C ASP A 261 4.97 -7.58 -1.82
N CYS A 262 5.25 -7.87 -0.55
CA CYS A 262 5.89 -6.92 0.35
C CYS A 262 6.73 -7.64 1.39
N TRP A 263 7.95 -7.15 1.62
CA TRP A 263 8.91 -7.70 2.55
C TRP A 263 9.52 -6.61 3.43
N ASP A 264 9.57 -6.85 4.73
CA ASP A 264 10.19 -5.99 5.72
C ASP A 264 11.55 -6.55 6.13
N ALA A 265 12.60 -5.75 6.05
CA ALA A 265 13.83 -6.02 6.78
C ALA A 265 13.64 -5.64 8.25
N GLU A 266 13.62 -6.64 9.12
CA GLU A 266 13.44 -6.47 10.56
C GLU A 266 14.74 -6.72 11.31
N ILE A 267 15.01 -5.88 12.31
CA ILE A 267 16.18 -5.96 13.18
C ILE A 267 15.73 -6.34 14.59
N GLU A 268 16.36 -7.35 15.18
CA GLU A 268 16.11 -7.74 16.57
C GLU A 268 16.86 -6.81 17.53
N CYS A 269 16.11 -6.07 18.33
CA CYS A 269 16.64 -5.19 19.38
C CYS A 269 16.02 -5.52 20.75
N SER A 270 16.29 -4.70 21.77
CA SER A 270 15.75 -4.89 23.13
C SER A 270 14.22 -4.81 23.21
N TYR A 271 13.56 -4.33 22.15
CA TYR A 271 12.10 -4.26 22.03
C TYR A 271 11.51 -5.38 21.15
N GLY A 272 12.33 -6.36 20.75
CA GLY A 272 11.98 -7.43 19.82
C GLY A 272 12.34 -7.10 18.37
N TRP A 273 11.68 -7.79 17.43
CA TRP A 273 11.83 -7.56 15.99
C TRP A 273 11.11 -6.29 15.57
N ILE A 274 11.84 -5.36 14.97
CA ILE A 274 11.31 -4.07 14.51
C ILE A 274 11.68 -3.87 13.04
N GLU A 275 10.70 -3.48 12.24
CA GLU A 275 10.89 -3.07 10.84
C GLU A 275 11.86 -1.89 10.74
N CYS A 276 12.83 -1.98 9.83
CA CYS A 276 13.76 -0.92 9.49
C CYS A 276 13.67 -0.50 8.02
N VAL A 277 13.32 -1.42 7.12
CA VAL A 277 13.19 -1.15 5.67
C VAL A 277 12.03 -1.95 5.11
N GLY A 278 10.98 -1.28 4.63
CA GLY A 278 9.93 -1.90 3.82
C GLY A 278 10.32 -1.98 2.34
N ILE A 279 10.02 -3.11 1.70
CA ILE A 279 10.32 -3.40 0.29
C ILE A 279 9.02 -3.89 -0.36
N ALA A 280 8.30 -2.97 -1.01
CA ALA A 280 6.96 -3.21 -1.52
C ALA A 280 6.89 -3.18 -3.05
N ASP A 281 6.19 -4.15 -3.65
CA ASP A 281 5.76 -4.12 -5.04
C ASP A 281 4.36 -3.50 -5.13
N ARG A 282 4.27 -2.19 -5.35
CA ARG A 282 3.01 -1.41 -5.34
C ARG A 282 2.26 -1.45 -6.68
N SER A 283 2.70 -2.28 -7.62
CA SER A 283 2.22 -2.31 -9.00
C SER A 283 2.15 -0.89 -9.62
N ALA A 284 1.02 -0.49 -10.20
CA ALA A 284 0.84 0.83 -10.82
C ALA A 284 -0.20 1.69 -10.08
N TYR A 285 -0.48 1.38 -8.81
CA TYR A 285 -1.53 2.06 -8.04
C TYR A 285 -1.32 3.57 -7.96
N ASP A 286 -0.15 4.01 -7.51
CA ASP A 286 0.11 5.43 -7.28
C ASP A 286 0.03 6.26 -8.56
N LEU A 287 0.62 5.77 -9.66
CA LEU A 287 0.56 6.45 -10.95
C LEU A 287 -0.87 6.53 -11.51
N ARG A 288 -1.68 5.46 -11.34
CA ARG A 288 -3.10 5.45 -11.73
C ARG A 288 -3.90 6.43 -10.89
N ALA A 289 -3.75 6.39 -9.57
CA ALA A 289 -4.48 7.26 -8.66
C ALA A 289 -4.21 8.76 -8.95
N HIS A 290 -2.96 9.13 -9.23
CA HIS A 290 -2.62 10.49 -9.66
C HIS A 290 -3.10 10.81 -11.07
N THR A 291 -3.07 9.85 -12.00
CA THR A 291 -3.63 10.02 -13.35
C THR A 291 -5.13 10.31 -13.28
N ASP A 292 -5.90 9.48 -12.57
CA ASP A 292 -7.34 9.60 -12.43
C ASP A 292 -7.74 10.93 -11.78
N LYS A 293 -6.95 11.38 -10.79
CA LYS A 293 -7.23 12.64 -10.10
C LYS A 293 -6.86 13.89 -10.90
N SER A 294 -5.77 13.84 -11.66
CA SER A 294 -5.22 15.00 -12.39
C SER A 294 -5.70 15.11 -13.83
N GLY A 295 -6.16 14.01 -14.44
CA GLY A 295 -6.42 13.90 -15.87
C GLY A 295 -5.15 13.86 -16.74
N VAL A 296 -3.97 13.80 -16.13
CA VAL A 296 -2.68 13.73 -16.84
C VAL A 296 -2.18 12.29 -16.83
N ALA A 297 -1.97 11.71 -18.02
CA ALA A 297 -1.47 10.35 -18.14
C ALA A 297 -0.03 10.22 -17.60
N LEU A 298 0.13 9.43 -16.53
CA LEU A 298 1.43 9.03 -15.97
C LEU A 298 1.76 7.60 -16.40
N VAL A 299 2.08 7.43 -17.68
CA VAL A 299 2.32 6.12 -18.31
C VAL A 299 3.68 6.07 -19.00
N ALA A 300 4.29 4.90 -19.01
CA ALA A 300 5.40 4.58 -19.90
C ALA A 300 4.88 4.09 -21.26
N GLN A 301 5.71 4.19 -22.28
CA GLN A 301 5.41 3.72 -23.63
C GLN A 301 6.62 2.99 -24.19
N GLU A 302 6.41 1.79 -24.70
CA GLU A 302 7.41 1.03 -25.42
C GLU A 302 6.99 0.87 -26.88
N LYS A 303 7.96 0.97 -27.79
CA LYS A 303 7.72 0.67 -29.20
C LYS A 303 7.79 -0.83 -29.39
N PHE A 304 6.75 -1.41 -29.98
CA PHE A 304 6.83 -2.79 -30.45
C PHE A 304 8.00 -2.97 -31.43
N ALA A 305 8.62 -4.15 -31.39
CA ALA A 305 9.69 -4.51 -32.31
C ALA A 305 9.24 -4.42 -33.78
N GLU A 306 7.99 -4.81 -34.04
CA GLU A 306 7.34 -4.69 -35.34
C GLU A 306 5.97 -4.01 -35.16
N PRO A 307 5.52 -3.18 -36.11
CA PRO A 307 4.18 -2.62 -36.10
C PRO A 307 3.13 -3.73 -36.04
N ARG A 308 2.20 -3.63 -35.09
CA ARG A 308 1.05 -4.54 -34.99
C ARG A 308 -0.15 -3.90 -35.66
N GLU A 309 -0.56 -4.46 -36.79
CA GLU A 309 -1.86 -4.13 -37.39
C GLU A 309 -2.96 -4.89 -36.65
N VAL A 310 -3.96 -4.17 -36.15
CA VAL A 310 -5.10 -4.75 -35.44
C VAL A 310 -6.35 -4.25 -36.15
N GLU A 311 -7.13 -5.18 -36.72
CA GLU A 311 -8.48 -4.88 -37.16
C GLU A 311 -9.35 -4.73 -35.92
N LYS A 312 -9.90 -3.54 -35.72
CA LYS A 312 -10.84 -3.27 -34.62
C LYS A 312 -12.13 -2.72 -35.22
N LEU A 313 -13.26 -3.27 -34.78
CA LEU A 313 -14.55 -2.67 -35.06
C LEU A 313 -14.69 -1.40 -34.21
N VAL A 314 -14.81 -0.26 -34.88
CA VAL A 314 -14.99 1.05 -34.23
C VAL A 314 -16.36 1.58 -34.61
N ILE A 315 -17.21 1.83 -33.62
CA ILE A 315 -18.44 2.58 -33.81
C ILE A 315 -18.06 4.04 -33.97
N SER A 316 -18.46 4.66 -35.09
CA SER A 316 -18.21 6.07 -35.38
C SER A 316 -19.54 6.82 -35.49
N PRO A 317 -20.09 7.33 -34.36
CA PRO A 317 -21.39 7.99 -34.37
C PRO A 317 -21.38 9.28 -35.19
N VAL A 318 -22.39 9.50 -36.03
CA VAL A 318 -22.56 10.75 -36.77
C VAL A 318 -23.10 11.82 -35.81
N LYS A 319 -22.20 12.45 -35.05
CA LYS A 319 -22.55 13.37 -33.95
C LYS A 319 -23.52 14.48 -34.36
N LYS A 320 -23.42 14.99 -35.59
CA LYS A 320 -24.34 16.01 -36.13
C LYS A 320 -25.79 15.52 -36.18
N GLU A 321 -26.02 14.31 -36.69
CA GLU A 321 -27.36 13.74 -36.83
C GLU A 321 -27.94 13.37 -35.46
N LEU A 322 -27.10 12.78 -34.59
CA LEU A 322 -27.50 12.48 -33.21
C LEU A 322 -27.86 13.74 -32.42
N GLY A 323 -27.14 14.84 -32.62
CA GLY A 323 -27.45 16.13 -32.00
C GLY A 323 -28.78 16.72 -32.47
N LEU A 324 -29.11 16.58 -33.76
CA LEU A 324 -30.39 17.02 -34.31
C LEU A 324 -31.56 16.16 -33.81
N ALA A 325 -31.37 14.84 -33.74
CA ALA A 325 -32.42 13.89 -33.34
C ALA A 325 -32.67 13.90 -31.82
N PHE A 326 -31.62 13.90 -31.00
CA PHE A 326 -31.72 13.63 -29.56
C PHE A 326 -31.38 14.83 -28.66
N LYS A 327 -30.91 15.95 -29.23
CA LYS A 327 -30.66 17.23 -28.54
C LYS A 327 -29.87 17.05 -27.22
N GLY A 328 -30.49 17.35 -26.08
CA GLY A 328 -29.85 17.29 -24.76
C GLY A 328 -29.36 15.89 -24.36
N SER A 329 -29.89 14.84 -24.96
CA SER A 329 -29.49 13.45 -24.69
C SER A 329 -28.33 12.95 -25.58
N GLN A 330 -27.85 13.78 -26.52
CA GLN A 330 -26.78 13.40 -27.45
C GLN A 330 -25.54 12.87 -26.73
N LYS A 331 -25.14 13.52 -25.62
CA LYS A 331 -23.93 13.16 -24.88
C LYS A 331 -23.99 11.71 -24.39
N ASN A 332 -25.07 11.34 -23.70
CA ASN A 332 -25.23 10.00 -23.12
C ASN A 332 -25.28 8.91 -24.21
N ILE A 333 -25.89 9.21 -25.36
CA ILE A 333 -25.98 8.29 -26.51
C ILE A 333 -24.59 8.05 -27.11
N VAL A 334 -23.82 9.12 -27.31
CA VAL A 334 -22.45 9.02 -27.84
C VAL A 334 -21.56 8.25 -26.87
N GLU A 335 -21.64 8.55 -25.57
CA GLU A 335 -20.87 7.84 -24.53
C GLU A 335 -21.24 6.36 -24.47
N ALA A 336 -22.52 6.00 -24.59
CA ALA A 336 -22.95 4.59 -24.63
C ALA A 336 -22.44 3.85 -25.87
N LEU A 337 -22.48 4.48 -27.05
CA LEU A 337 -21.96 3.88 -28.29
C LEU A 337 -20.43 3.75 -28.28
N GLU A 338 -19.71 4.74 -27.74
CA GLU A 338 -18.24 4.73 -27.65
C GLU A 338 -17.74 3.76 -26.55
N ALA A 339 -18.59 3.41 -25.57
CA ALA A 339 -18.27 2.47 -24.50
C ALA A 339 -18.58 1.00 -24.81
N MET A 340 -19.27 0.69 -25.93
CA MET A 340 -19.59 -0.68 -26.31
C MET A 340 -18.34 -1.54 -26.48
N ASP A 341 -18.40 -2.78 -25.97
CA ASP A 341 -17.34 -3.74 -26.19
C ASP A 341 -17.38 -4.32 -27.62
N GLU A 342 -16.33 -5.05 -28.01
CA GLU A 342 -16.21 -5.59 -29.37
C GLU A 342 -17.33 -6.58 -29.71
N LYS A 343 -17.80 -7.35 -28.73
CA LYS A 343 -18.87 -8.33 -28.94
C LYS A 343 -20.21 -7.62 -29.16
N GLU A 344 -20.52 -6.65 -28.32
CA GLU A 344 -21.72 -5.80 -28.44
C GLU A 344 -21.72 -5.06 -29.78
N ALA A 345 -20.58 -4.47 -30.16
CA ALA A 345 -20.44 -3.78 -31.44
C ALA A 345 -20.63 -4.73 -32.63
N MET A 346 -20.12 -5.97 -32.56
CA MET A 346 -20.32 -6.97 -33.61
C MET A 346 -21.78 -7.43 -33.72
N GLU A 347 -22.45 -7.65 -32.60
CA GLU A 347 -23.88 -7.98 -32.57
C GLU A 347 -24.72 -6.83 -33.12
N MET A 348 -24.39 -5.58 -32.75
CA MET A 348 -25.04 -4.39 -33.25
C MET A 348 -24.86 -4.26 -34.77
N LYS A 349 -23.65 -4.49 -35.28
CA LYS A 349 -23.34 -4.50 -36.71
C LYS A 349 -24.17 -5.54 -37.46
N ALA A 350 -24.21 -6.78 -36.98
CA ALA A 350 -24.98 -7.86 -37.62
C ALA A 350 -26.49 -7.56 -37.64
N ASN A 351 -27.02 -6.95 -36.57
CA ASN A 351 -28.42 -6.53 -36.52
C ASN A 351 -28.72 -5.38 -37.49
N LEU A 352 -27.84 -4.37 -37.55
CA LEU A 352 -27.96 -3.27 -38.52
C LEU A 352 -27.92 -3.77 -39.96
N GLU A 353 -27.02 -4.70 -40.29
CA GLU A 353 -26.91 -5.28 -41.63
C GLU A 353 -28.13 -6.11 -42.03
N SER A 354 -28.77 -6.80 -41.08
CA SER A 354 -29.92 -7.66 -41.37
C SER A 354 -31.27 -6.95 -41.36
N LYS A 355 -31.46 -5.95 -40.47
CA LYS A 355 -32.76 -5.29 -40.24
C LYS A 355 -32.78 -3.83 -40.68
N GLY A 356 -31.63 -3.21 -40.89
CA GLY A 356 -31.49 -1.77 -41.20
C GLY A 356 -31.57 -0.86 -39.97
N GLU A 357 -31.94 -1.40 -38.80
CA GLU A 357 -32.05 -0.68 -37.53
C GLU A 357 -31.71 -1.62 -36.36
N VAL A 358 -31.34 -1.03 -35.22
CA VAL A 358 -31.03 -1.76 -33.99
C VAL A 358 -31.40 -0.92 -32.78
N GLU A 359 -31.95 -1.58 -31.76
CA GLU A 359 -32.21 -0.96 -30.47
C GLU A 359 -31.02 -1.25 -29.53
N PHE A 360 -30.66 -0.27 -28.72
CA PHE A 360 -29.68 -0.44 -27.67
C PHE A 360 -30.04 0.43 -26.46
N TYR A 361 -29.54 0.04 -25.30
CA TYR A 361 -29.85 0.72 -24.04
C TYR A 361 -28.80 1.78 -23.73
N VAL A 362 -29.27 2.98 -23.40
CA VAL A 362 -28.43 4.08 -22.93
C VAL A 362 -28.65 4.21 -21.43
N CYS A 363 -27.63 3.91 -20.63
CA CYS A 363 -27.72 4.08 -19.19
C CYS A 363 -27.62 5.57 -18.85
N THR A 364 -28.71 6.16 -18.37
CA THR A 364 -28.72 7.50 -17.80
C THR A 364 -28.50 7.36 -16.30
N LEU A 365 -27.26 7.55 -15.83
CA LEU A 365 -26.98 7.73 -14.41
C LEU A 365 -27.53 9.05 -13.91
#